data_AF-A0A9P0LYR8-F1
#
_entry.id   AF-A0A9P0LYR8-F1
#
_cell.length_a   1.000
_cell.length_b   1.000
_cell.length_c   1.000
_cell.angle_alpha   90.00
_cell.angle_beta   90.00
_cell.angle_gamma   90.00
#
_symmetry.space_group_name_H-M   'P 1'
#
loop_
_entity.id
_entity.type
_entity.pdbx_description
1 polymer ?
#
loop_
_entity_poly.entity_id
_entity_poly.type
_entity_poly.pdbx_seq_one_letter_code
_entity_poly.pdbx_strand_id
1 'polypeptide(L)'
;MKQYNKAIHYCDTILENEKDNKTLLEFRKKCASLAKDIEQSERKKQFFAKKKQMEEDNLVKEILKRGYKLEGVFETYPEWDEKHQYKAENLNVYFETAKKKLVQTDVNSTLKQILNLPGYVIRGGTPSFMILVRDSPAEKRLLKEYES
;
A
#
# COMPACT_ATOMS: atom_id res chain seq x y z
N MET A 1 -22.55 10.12 16.59
CA MET A 1 -21.79 9.21 17.47
C MET A 1 -22.73 8.71 18.57
N LYS A 2 -22.89 7.40 18.76
CA LYS A 2 -23.81 6.86 19.78
C LYS A 2 -23.11 6.88 21.15
N GLN A 3 -23.66 7.58 22.14
CA GLN A 3 -22.97 7.87 23.42
C GLN A 3 -23.53 7.01 24.57
N TYR A 4 -23.43 5.68 24.43
CA TYR A 4 -24.01 4.74 25.40
C TYR A 4 -23.40 4.88 26.80
N ASN A 5 -22.11 5.20 26.92
CA ASN A 5 -21.47 5.44 28.22
C ASN A 5 -22.04 6.68 28.93
N LYS A 6 -22.39 7.74 28.17
CA LYS A 6 -23.05 8.91 28.76
C LYS A 6 -24.48 8.58 29.18
N ALA A 7 -25.21 7.80 28.38
CA ALA A 7 -26.55 7.34 28.74
C ALA A 7 -26.54 6.48 30.02
N ILE A 8 -25.56 5.58 30.16
CA ILE A 8 -25.36 4.78 31.39
C ILE A 8 -25.07 5.71 32.58
N HIS A 9 -24.15 6.67 32.43
CA HIS A 9 -23.83 7.63 33.49
C HIS A 9 -25.08 8.40 33.97
N TYR A 10 -25.90 8.92 33.05
CA TYR A 10 -27.15 9.60 33.45
C TYR A 10 -28.16 8.66 34.12
N CYS A 11 -28.27 7.41 33.67
CA CYS A 11 -29.11 6.42 34.36
C CYS A 11 -28.63 6.19 35.79
N ASP A 12 -27.30 6.15 35.99
CA ASP A 12 -26.69 5.89 37.29
C ASP A 12 -26.97 7.05 38.26
N THR A 13 -26.83 8.29 37.80
CA THR A 13 -27.16 9.50 38.58
C THR A 13 -28.64 9.57 38.97
N ILE A 14 -29.57 9.15 38.10
CA ILE A 14 -31.01 9.19 38.41
C ILE A 14 -31.39 8.04 39.37
N LEU A 15 -30.80 6.86 39.17
CA LEU A 15 -31.03 5.68 40.03
C LEU A 15 -30.49 5.86 41.47
N GLU A 16 -29.60 6.82 41.72
CA GLU A 16 -29.17 7.20 43.07
C GLU A 16 -30.34 7.75 43.91
N ASN A 17 -31.28 8.45 43.27
CA ASN A 17 -32.45 9.06 43.91
C ASN A 17 -33.71 8.19 43.77
N GLU A 18 -33.89 7.51 42.64
CA GLU A 18 -35.04 6.63 42.35
C GLU A 18 -34.61 5.18 42.11
N LYS A 19 -34.31 4.46 43.20
CA LYS A 19 -33.69 3.12 43.15
C LYS A 19 -34.54 2.03 42.46
N ASP A 20 -35.86 2.18 42.44
CA ASP A 20 -36.81 1.16 41.94
C ASP A 20 -37.48 1.52 40.60
N ASN A 21 -36.97 2.52 39.88
CA ASN A 21 -37.50 2.88 38.58
C ASN A 21 -37.17 1.80 37.53
N LYS A 22 -38.12 0.86 37.33
CA LYS A 22 -37.97 -0.30 36.43
C LYS A 22 -37.63 0.09 34.99
N THR A 23 -38.21 1.18 34.49
CA THR A 23 -37.97 1.68 33.14
C THR A 23 -36.52 2.12 32.96
N LEU A 24 -35.97 2.85 33.94
CA LEU A 24 -34.57 3.27 33.95
C LEU A 24 -33.60 2.08 34.08
N LEU A 25 -33.93 1.08 34.89
CA LEU A 25 -33.15 -0.15 35.02
C LEU A 25 -33.08 -0.95 33.71
N GLU A 26 -34.21 -1.11 33.00
CA GLU A 26 -34.25 -1.77 31.69
C GLU A 26 -33.47 -0.99 30.63
N PHE A 27 -33.65 0.34 30.60
CA PHE A 27 -32.93 1.20 29.66
C PHE A 27 -31.41 1.15 29.89
N ARG A 28 -30.96 1.21 31.15
CA ARG A 28 -29.54 1.05 31.53
C ARG A 28 -28.97 -0.29 31.04
N LYS A 29 -29.67 -1.40 31.29
CA LYS A 29 -29.25 -2.75 30.83
C LYS A 29 -29.10 -2.79 29.30
N LYS A 30 -30.04 -2.20 28.57
CA LYS A 30 -29.99 -2.11 27.11
C LYS A 30 -28.80 -1.28 26.62
N CYS A 31 -28.55 -0.13 27.24
CA CYS A 31 -27.39 0.71 26.91
C CYS A 31 -26.06 -0.02 27.21
N ALA A 32 -25.96 -0.73 28.33
CA ALA A 32 -24.78 -1.52 28.69
C ALA A 32 -24.50 -2.66 27.70
N SER A 33 -25.54 -3.40 27.28
CA SER A 33 -25.40 -4.44 26.25
C SER A 33 -24.90 -3.85 24.93
N LEU A 34 -25.53 -2.76 24.46
CA LEU A 34 -25.15 -2.11 23.20
C LEU A 34 -23.72 -1.53 23.24
N ALA A 35 -23.30 -0.95 24.37
CA ALA A 35 -21.92 -0.47 24.55
C ALA A 35 -20.92 -1.62 24.44
N LYS A 36 -21.20 -2.74 25.09
CA LYS A 36 -20.36 -3.95 25.08
C LYS A 36 -20.28 -4.56 23.67
N ASP A 37 -21.40 -4.64 22.96
CA ASP A 37 -21.44 -5.19 21.59
C ASP A 37 -20.63 -4.34 20.62
N ILE A 38 -20.71 -3.00 20.74
CA ILE A 38 -19.93 -2.07 19.93
C ILE A 38 -18.45 -2.22 20.24
N GLU A 39 -18.06 -2.22 21.51
CA GLU A 39 -16.67 -2.37 21.91
C GLU A 39 -16.07 -3.69 21.39
N GLN A 40 -16.80 -4.80 21.50
CA GLN A 40 -16.37 -6.08 20.94
C GLN A 40 -16.26 -6.04 19.41
N SER A 41 -17.20 -5.38 18.73
CA SER A 41 -17.15 -5.22 17.28
C SER A 41 -15.93 -4.38 16.84
N GLU A 42 -15.60 -3.33 17.59
CA GLU A 42 -14.44 -2.46 17.33
C GLU A 42 -13.13 -3.21 17.58
N ARG A 43 -13.04 -3.95 18.70
CA ARG A 43 -11.89 -4.82 18.99
C ARG A 43 -11.66 -5.85 17.88
N LYS A 44 -12.74 -6.50 17.40
CA LYS A 44 -12.66 -7.44 16.26
C LYS A 44 -12.19 -6.72 14.99
N LYS A 45 -12.78 -5.57 14.64
CA LYS A 45 -12.37 -4.78 13.46
C LYS A 45 -10.91 -4.37 13.52
N GLN A 46 -10.44 -3.85 14.66
CA GLN A 46 -9.05 -3.47 14.86
C GLN A 46 -8.11 -4.67 14.77
N PHE A 47 -8.48 -5.81 15.34
CA PHE A 47 -7.69 -7.04 15.22
C PHE A 47 -7.56 -7.49 13.75
N PHE A 48 -8.67 -7.56 13.01
CA PHE A 48 -8.64 -7.94 11.60
C PHE A 48 -7.86 -6.95 10.74
N ALA A 49 -8.02 -5.64 10.98
CA ALA A 49 -7.25 -4.61 10.28
C ALA A 49 -5.74 -4.74 10.55
N LYS A 50 -5.35 -4.92 11.82
CA LYS A 50 -3.93 -5.10 12.19
C LYS A 50 -3.35 -6.40 11.64
N LYS A 51 -4.12 -7.49 11.64
CA LYS A 51 -3.72 -8.77 11.05
C LYS A 51 -3.49 -8.64 9.54
N LYS A 52 -4.44 -8.01 8.82
CA LYS A 52 -4.32 -7.74 7.39
C LYS A 52 -3.10 -6.86 7.08
N GLN A 53 -2.90 -5.79 7.84
CA GLN A 53 -1.72 -4.92 7.70
C GLN A 53 -0.42 -5.72 7.89
N MET A 54 -0.35 -6.57 8.91
CA MET A 54 0.83 -7.39 9.17
C MET A 54 1.11 -8.42 8.06
N GLU A 55 0.06 -9.00 7.48
CA GLU A 55 0.17 -9.89 6.32
C GLU A 55 0.69 -9.15 5.08
N GLU A 56 0.18 -7.95 4.81
CA GLU A 56 0.65 -7.07 3.73
C GLU A 56 2.13 -6.67 3.94
N ASP A 57 2.48 -6.22 5.14
CA ASP A 57 3.86 -5.83 5.48
C ASP A 57 4.83 -7.01 5.37
N ASN A 58 4.41 -8.20 5.80
CA ASN A 58 5.21 -9.41 5.68
C ASN A 58 5.41 -9.82 4.22
N LEU A 59 4.36 -9.75 3.40
CA LEU A 59 4.43 -10.04 1.97
C LEU A 59 5.41 -9.07 1.28
N VAL A 60 5.26 -7.77 1.54
CA VAL A 60 6.15 -6.73 1.00
C VAL A 60 7.59 -7.01 1.46
N LYS A 61 7.81 -7.26 2.75
CA LYS A 61 9.14 -7.57 3.29
C LYS A 61 9.77 -8.79 2.61
N GLU A 62 9.00 -9.84 2.39
CA GLU A 62 9.48 -11.07 1.74
C GLU A 62 9.78 -10.85 0.25
N ILE A 63 8.92 -10.12 -0.48
CA ILE A 63 9.16 -9.74 -1.87
C ILE A 63 10.46 -8.93 -1.98
N LEU A 64 10.65 -7.96 -1.08
CA LEU A 64 11.86 -7.14 -1.05
C LEU A 64 13.10 -7.94 -0.62
N LYS A 65 12.95 -8.96 0.24
CA LYS A 65 14.05 -9.84 0.69
C LYS A 65 14.52 -10.77 -0.43
N ARG A 66 13.61 -11.25 -1.28
CA ARG A 66 13.93 -12.14 -2.41
C ARG A 66 14.79 -11.46 -3.49
N GLY A 67 14.92 -10.13 -3.47
CA GLY A 67 15.89 -9.42 -4.28
C GLY A 67 15.62 -9.55 -5.78
N TYR A 68 14.36 -9.39 -6.20
CA TYR A 68 14.00 -9.40 -7.62
C TYR A 68 14.82 -8.35 -8.39
N LYS A 69 15.64 -8.84 -9.31
CA LYS A 69 16.43 -8.04 -10.24
C LYS A 69 15.69 -7.94 -11.57
N LEU A 70 15.82 -6.80 -12.24
CA LEU A 70 15.23 -6.59 -13.56
C LEU A 70 15.87 -7.47 -14.64
N GLU A 71 17.15 -7.80 -14.48
CA GLU A 71 17.90 -8.70 -15.36
C GLU A 71 17.18 -10.03 -15.64
N GLY A 72 16.52 -10.62 -14.63
CA GLY A 72 15.83 -11.91 -14.77
C GLY A 72 14.67 -11.89 -15.78
N VAL A 73 14.12 -10.70 -16.11
CA VAL A 73 13.07 -10.54 -17.14
C VAL A 73 13.65 -10.72 -18.55
N PHE A 74 14.97 -10.54 -18.70
CA PHE A 74 15.68 -10.52 -19.98
C PHE A 74 16.57 -11.76 -20.19
N GLU A 75 16.36 -12.82 -19.40
CA GLU A 75 17.03 -14.11 -19.60
C GLU A 75 16.54 -14.82 -20.88
N THR A 76 15.31 -14.56 -21.30
CA THR A 76 14.71 -15.07 -22.53
C THR A 76 14.38 -13.93 -23.48
N TYR A 77 14.39 -14.23 -24.78
CA TYR A 77 14.04 -13.25 -25.81
C TYR A 77 12.53 -13.28 -26.07
N PRO A 78 11.86 -12.12 -26.09
CA PRO A 78 10.49 -12.06 -26.57
C PRO A 78 10.45 -12.28 -28.09
N GLU A 79 9.37 -12.87 -28.60
CA GLU A 79 9.23 -13.19 -30.03
C GLU A 79 9.35 -11.98 -30.96
N TRP A 80 9.04 -10.78 -30.47
CA TRP A 80 9.14 -9.53 -31.23
C TRP A 80 10.57 -8.98 -31.32
N ASP A 81 11.52 -9.49 -30.51
CA ASP A 81 12.92 -9.07 -30.53
C ASP A 81 13.73 -9.94 -31.51
N GLU A 82 13.42 -9.83 -32.82
CA GLU A 82 14.08 -10.64 -33.87
C GLU A 82 15.60 -10.52 -33.87
N LYS A 83 16.14 -9.40 -33.37
CA LYS A 83 17.57 -9.10 -33.32
C LYS A 83 18.21 -9.47 -31.98
N HIS A 84 17.43 -10.01 -31.03
CA HIS A 84 17.88 -10.42 -29.70
C HIS A 84 18.68 -9.32 -28.98
N GLN A 85 18.24 -8.07 -29.09
CA GLN A 85 18.95 -6.90 -28.57
C GLN A 85 18.59 -6.59 -27.10
N TYR A 86 17.48 -7.12 -26.60
CA TYR A 86 17.01 -6.91 -25.22
C TYR A 86 17.73 -7.86 -24.25
N LYS A 87 19.04 -7.68 -24.13
CA LYS A 87 19.90 -8.34 -23.13
C LYS A 87 20.23 -7.36 -22.02
N ALA A 88 20.23 -7.80 -20.76
CA ALA A 88 20.46 -6.91 -19.60
C ALA A 88 21.70 -6.01 -19.76
N GLU A 89 22.81 -6.53 -20.29
CA GLU A 89 24.04 -5.78 -20.57
C GLU A 89 23.87 -4.59 -21.54
N ASN A 90 22.88 -4.66 -22.43
CA ASN A 90 22.62 -3.70 -23.50
C ASN A 90 21.39 -2.81 -23.22
N LEU A 91 20.80 -2.89 -22.04
CA LEU A 91 19.60 -2.16 -21.68
C LEU A 91 19.91 -0.96 -20.79
N ASN A 92 19.10 0.08 -20.96
CA ASN A 92 18.94 1.15 -20.00
C ASN A 92 17.52 1.10 -19.45
N VAL A 93 17.41 1.32 -18.14
CA VAL A 93 16.14 1.34 -17.42
C VAL A 93 15.88 2.76 -16.94
N TYR A 94 14.66 3.23 -17.12
CA TYR A 94 14.23 4.57 -16.73
C TYR A 94 12.94 4.51 -15.92
N PHE A 95 12.72 5.52 -15.08
CA PHE A 95 11.42 5.81 -14.51
C PHE A 95 11.10 7.29 -14.60
N GLU A 96 9.81 7.61 -14.60
CA GLU A 96 9.33 8.99 -14.59
C GLU A 96 9.01 9.42 -13.15
N THR A 97 9.55 10.56 -12.73
CA THR A 97 9.23 11.17 -11.44
C THR A 97 7.87 11.87 -11.45
N ALA A 98 7.35 12.22 -10.27
CA ALA A 98 6.14 13.06 -10.14
C ALA A 98 6.19 14.37 -10.96
N LYS A 99 7.39 14.91 -11.18
CA LYS A 99 7.65 16.17 -11.90
C LYS A 99 7.89 15.96 -13.40
N LYS A 100 7.53 14.80 -13.95
CA LYS A 100 7.78 14.41 -15.35
C LYS A 100 9.27 14.50 -15.75
N LYS A 101 10.18 14.25 -14.81
CA LYS A 101 11.60 14.07 -15.11
C LYS A 101 11.91 12.60 -15.27
N LEU A 102 12.64 12.27 -16.34
CA LEU A 102 13.16 10.93 -16.58
C LEU A 102 14.43 10.71 -15.76
N VAL A 103 14.51 9.59 -15.06
CA VAL A 103 15.68 9.19 -14.27
C VAL A 103 16.13 7.81 -14.74
N GLN A 104 17.38 7.72 -15.15
CA GLN A 104 18.02 6.44 -15.52
C GLN A 104 18.46 5.69 -14.25
N THR A 105 18.33 4.38 -14.27
CA THR A 105 18.76 3.47 -13.19
C THR A 105 19.63 2.35 -13.72
N ASP A 106 20.44 1.76 -12.84
CA ASP A 106 21.23 0.58 -13.16
C ASP A 106 20.33 -0.66 -13.28
N VAL A 107 20.47 -1.41 -14.38
CA VAL A 107 19.76 -2.67 -14.65
C VAL A 107 20.05 -3.76 -13.59
N ASN A 108 21.21 -3.68 -12.94
CA ASN A 108 21.61 -4.60 -11.89
C ASN A 108 20.99 -4.26 -10.52
N SER A 109 20.38 -3.07 -10.39
CA SER A 109 19.70 -2.68 -9.16
C SER A 109 18.49 -3.57 -8.89
N THR A 110 18.28 -3.91 -7.63
CA THR A 110 17.07 -4.60 -7.18
C THR A 110 15.86 -3.67 -7.28
N LEU A 111 14.67 -4.24 -7.45
CA LEU A 111 13.42 -3.47 -7.42
C LEU A 111 13.33 -2.62 -6.15
N LYS A 112 13.73 -3.17 -4.99
CA LYS A 112 13.75 -2.46 -3.70
C LYS A 112 14.56 -1.16 -3.75
N GLN A 113 15.76 -1.22 -4.35
CA GLN A 113 16.64 -0.05 -4.44
C GLN A 113 15.99 1.02 -5.32
N ILE A 114 15.44 0.63 -6.47
CA ILE A 114 14.84 1.57 -7.41
C ILE A 114 13.56 2.19 -6.84
N LEU A 115 12.68 1.40 -6.22
CA LEU A 115 11.43 1.88 -5.62
C LEU A 115 11.65 2.83 -4.44
N ASN A 116 12.82 2.75 -3.78
CA ASN A 116 13.22 3.67 -2.70
C ASN A 116 13.96 4.91 -3.21
N LEU A 117 14.20 5.05 -4.53
CA LEU A 117 14.88 6.24 -5.06
C LEU A 117 14.03 7.50 -4.87
N PRO A 118 14.66 8.63 -4.58
CA PRO A 118 13.95 9.89 -4.44
C PRO A 118 13.24 10.25 -5.74
N GLY A 119 11.94 10.50 -5.65
CA GLY A 119 11.10 10.90 -6.77
C GLY A 119 10.45 9.75 -7.54
N TYR A 120 10.75 8.48 -7.22
CA TYR A 120 9.98 7.36 -7.74
C TYR A 120 8.55 7.40 -7.21
N VAL A 121 7.56 7.15 -8.07
CA VAL A 121 6.14 7.14 -7.69
C VAL A 121 5.47 5.88 -8.22
N ILE A 122 4.83 5.14 -7.32
CA ILE A 122 3.96 4.01 -7.69
C ILE A 122 2.59 4.58 -8.08
N ARG A 123 2.14 4.29 -9.30
CA ARG A 123 0.87 4.78 -9.83
C ARG A 123 -0.14 3.63 -9.88
N GLY A 124 -1.29 3.79 -9.22
CA GLY A 124 -2.34 2.77 -9.21
C GLY A 124 -1.92 1.43 -8.57
N GLY A 125 -0.93 1.44 -7.68
CA GLY A 125 -0.39 0.21 -7.07
C GLY A 125 0.62 -0.54 -7.95
N THR A 126 0.91 -0.05 -9.16
CA THR A 126 1.80 -0.72 -10.11
C THR A 126 3.09 0.11 -10.32
N PRO A 127 4.28 -0.47 -10.09
CA PRO A 127 5.53 0.19 -10.47
C PRO A 127 5.66 0.19 -12.00
N SER A 128 6.19 1.27 -12.56
CA SER A 128 6.35 1.44 -14.01
C SER A 128 7.79 1.82 -14.34
N PHE A 129 8.31 1.20 -15.40
CA PHE A 129 9.66 1.39 -15.91
C PHE A 129 9.60 1.48 -17.43
N MET A 130 10.50 2.27 -18.01
CA MET A 130 10.74 2.30 -19.45
C MET A 130 12.09 1.62 -19.70
N ILE A 131 12.11 0.61 -20.56
CA ILE A 131 13.30 -0.21 -20.80
C ILE A 131 13.61 -0.19 -22.28
N LEU A 132 14.81 0.26 -22.61
CA LEU A 132 15.22 0.56 -23.98
C LEU A 132 16.62 0.01 -24.22
N VAL A 133 16.85 -0.41 -25.47
CA VAL A 133 18.20 -0.75 -25.93
C VAL A 133 19.05 0.52 -25.93
N ARG A 134 20.22 0.43 -25.30
CA ARG A 134 21.17 1.53 -25.21
C ARG A 134 21.56 2.03 -26.58
N ASP A 135 21.63 3.35 -26.73
CA ASP A 135 21.95 4.09 -27.95
C ASP A 135 21.00 3.86 -29.14
N SER A 136 19.88 3.17 -28.90
CA SER A 136 18.90 2.88 -29.94
C SER A 136 18.17 4.15 -30.41
N PRO A 137 17.62 4.15 -31.64
CA PRO A 137 16.77 5.25 -32.09
C PRO A 137 15.57 5.51 -31.18
N ALA A 138 15.03 4.46 -30.54
CA ALA A 138 13.92 4.58 -29.61
C ALA A 138 14.33 5.31 -28.32
N GLU A 139 15.50 4.96 -27.75
CA GLU A 139 16.03 5.64 -26.57
C GLU A 139 16.31 7.12 -26.84
N LYS A 140 16.97 7.43 -27.95
CA LYS A 140 17.28 8.82 -28.33
C LYS A 140 16.02 9.67 -28.51
N ARG A 141 14.95 9.08 -29.05
CA ARG A 141 13.63 9.73 -29.14
C ARG A 141 13.04 10.00 -27.76
N LEU A 142 13.05 9.01 -26.88
CA LEU A 142 12.56 9.18 -25.51
C LEU A 142 13.31 10.31 -24.78
N LEU A 143 14.65 10.29 -24.81
CA LEU A 143 15.45 11.31 -24.13
C LEU A 143 15.11 12.73 -24.62
N LYS A 144 14.96 12.90 -25.93
CA LYS A 144 14.59 14.20 -26.53
C LYS A 144 13.20 14.70 -26.08
N GLU A 145 12.24 13.80 -25.89
CA GLU A 145 10.89 14.16 -25.40
C GLU A 145 10.92 14.72 -23.97
N TYR A 146 11.87 14.28 -23.14
CA TYR A 146 12.02 14.71 -21.75
C TYR A 146 13.00 15.89 -21.55
N GLU A 147 13.69 16.32 -22.61
CA GLU A 147 14.49 17.55 -22.65
C GLU A 147 13.69 18.80 -23.04
N SER A 148 12.47 18.60 -23.57
CA SER A 148 11.56 19.65 -24.06
C SER A 148 10.65 20.20 -22.97
#